data_AF-A0A9E5I9V9-F1
#
_entry.id   AF-A0A9E5I9V9-F1
#
_cell.length_a   1.000
_cell.length_b   1.000
_cell.length_c   1.000
_cell.angle_alpha   90.00
_cell.angle_beta   90.00
_cell.angle_gamma   90.00
#
_symmetry.space_group_name_H-M   'P 1'
#
loop_
_entity.id
_entity.type
_entity.pdbx_description
1 polymer ?
#
loop_
_entity_poly.entity_id
_entity_poly.type
_entity_poly.pdbx_seq_one_letter_code
_entity_poly.pdbx_strand_id
1 'polypeptide(L)' 'WQISYAEIHVTPVLWPDFGKEQFAEALADYARRERRFGGI' A
#
# COMPACT_ATOMS: atom_id res chain seq x y z
N TRP A 1 8.32 -10.02 -13.27
CA TRP A 1 7.07 -10.79 -13.44
C TRP A 1 6.28 -10.96 -12.13
N GLN A 2 6.91 -11.23 -10.98
CA GLN A 2 6.16 -11.46 -9.72
C GLN A 2 5.39 -10.23 -9.20
N ILE A 3 5.83 -9.00 -9.52
CA ILE A 3 5.24 -7.75 -9.02
C ILE A 3 4.34 -7.01 -10.04
N SER A 4 4.01 -7.62 -11.18
CA SER A 4 3.37 -6.92 -12.32
C SER A 4 2.01 -6.28 -11.97
N TYR A 5 1.34 -6.76 -10.92
CA TYR A 5 0.05 -6.25 -10.43
C TYR A 5 0.10 -5.90 -8.94
N ALA A 6 1.29 -5.83 -8.36
CA ALA A 6 1.45 -5.45 -6.97
C ALA A 6 1.28 -3.92 -6.85
N GLU A 7 0.53 -3.48 -5.84
CA GLU A 7 0.49 -2.05 -5.50
C GLU A 7 1.73 -1.69 -4.69
N ILE A 8 2.39 -0.61 -5.10
CA ILE A 8 3.57 -0.08 -4.44
C ILE A 8 3.12 1.05 -3.52
N HIS A 9 3.35 0.87 -2.22
CA HIS A 9 3.15 1.90 -1.21
C HIS A 9 4.52 2.49 -0.81
N VAL A 10 4.67 3.81 -0.95
CA VAL A 10 5.90 4.54 -0.62
C VAL A 10 5.57 5.55 0.47
N THR A 11 6.33 5.53 1.56
CA THR A 11 6.15 6.42 2.71
C THR A 11 7.42 7.23 2.98
N PRO A 12 7.32 8.50 3.42
CA PRO A 12 8.48 9.27 3.87
C PRO A 12 9.02 8.81 5.24
N VAL A 13 8.33 7.89 5.92
CA VAL A 13 8.77 7.37 7.22
C VAL A 13 10.02 6.51 7.06
N LEU A 14 11.04 6.82 7.85
CA LEU A 14 12.28 6.05 7.89
C LEU A 14 12.05 4.69 8.54
N TRP A 15 12.80 3.67 8.12
CA TRP A 15 12.62 2.30 8.59
C TRP A 15 12.64 2.13 10.13
N PRO A 16 13.51 2.82 10.90
CA PRO A 16 13.49 2.72 12.37
C PRO A 16 12.20 3.25 13.02
N ASP A 17 11.53 4.19 12.36
CA ASP A 17 10.30 4.84 12.82
C ASP A 17 9.05 4.16 12.24
N PHE A 18 9.22 3.16 11.37
CA PHE A 18 8.12 2.42 10.78
C PHE A 18 7.58 1.37 11.76
N GLY A 19 6.47 1.71 12.41
CA GLY A 19 5.81 0.89 13.43
C GLY A 19 4.43 0.38 13.02
N LYS A 20 3.68 -0.07 14.03
CA LYS A 20 2.34 -0.66 13.86
C LYS A 20 1.33 0.33 13.27
N GLU A 21 1.43 1.61 13.65
CA GLU A 21 0.52 2.65 13.17
C GLU A 21 0.74 2.92 11.68
N GLN A 22 2.00 3.03 11.24
CA GLN A 22 2.35 3.25 9.85
C GLN A 22 1.99 2.04 8.99
N PHE A 23 2.11 0.83 9.54
CA PHE A 23 1.63 -0.38 8.87
C PHE A 23 0.10 -0.40 8.73
N ALA A 24 -0.64 -0.01 9.77
CA ALA A 24 -2.10 0.07 9.72
C ALA A 24 -2.58 1.14 8.72
N GLU A 25 -1.88 2.28 8.66
CA GLU A 25 -2.13 3.33 7.68
C GLU A 25 -1.85 2.86 6.25
N ALA A 26 -0.72 2.18 6.02
CA ALA A 26 -0.38 1.60 4.72
C ALA A 26 -1.42 0.56 4.27
N LEU A 27 -1.93 -0.26 5.21
CA LEU A 27 -2.98 -1.22 4.94
C LEU A 27 -4.32 -0.55 4.63
N ALA A 28 -4.66 0.54 5.34
CA ALA A 28 -5.85 1.33 5.07
C ALA A 28 -5.76 2.11 3.75
N ASP A 29 -4.58 2.57 3.35
CA ASP A 29 -4.32 3.15 2.03
C ASP A 29 -4.47 2.09 0.93
N TYR A 30 -3.87 0.91 1.11
CA TYR A 30 -4.02 -0.23 0.21
C TYR A 30 -5.49 -0.66 0.04
N ALA A 31 -6.27 -0.71 1.13
CA ALA A 31 -7.68 -1.08 1.08
C ALA A 31 -8.59 0.03 0.51
N ARG A 32 -8.20 1.30 0.61
CA ARG A 32 -8.95 2.44 0.05
C ARG A 32 -8.69 2.65 -1.44
N ARG A 33 -7.56 2.18 -1.96
CA ARG A 33 -7.30 2.23 -3.40
C ARG A 33 -8.24 1.26 -4.08
N GLU A 34 -9.22 1.84 -4.77
CA GLU A 34 -10.25 1.15 -5.50
C GLU A 34 -9.59 0.25 -6.54
N ARG A 35 -9.57 -1.07 -6.27
CA ARG A 35 -9.25 -2.05 -7.30
C ARG A 35 -10.32 -1.94 -8.37
N ARG A 36 -10.07 -1.13 -9.39
CA ARG A 36 -10.80 -1.23 -10.66
C ARG A 36 -10.49 -2.61 -11.22
N PHE A 37 -11.33 -3.59 -10.87
CA PHE A 37 -11.41 -4.89 -11.51
C PHE A 37 -11.95 -4.73 -12.93
N GLY A 38 -11.23 -4.00 -13.80
CA GLY A 38 -11.56 -3.87 -15.22
C GLY A 38 -13.04 -3.56 -15.48
N GLY A 39 -13.63 -2.66 -14.71
CA GLY A 39 -14.99 -2.18 -14.94
C GLY A 39 -15.01 -1.27 -16.16
N ILE A 40 -15.24 -1.90 -17.33
CA ILE A 40 -15.33 -1.38 -18.72
C ILE A 40 -14.00 -1.32 -19.47
#